data_AF-A0A845KJU0-F1
#
_entry.id   AF-A0A845KJU0-F1
#
_cell.length_a   1.000
_cell.length_b   1.000
_cell.length_c   1.000
_cell.angle_alpha   90.00
_cell.angle_beta   90.00
_cell.angle_gamma   90.00
#
_symmetry.space_group_name_H-M   'P 1'
#
loop_
_entity.id
_entity.type
_entity.pdbx_description
1 polymer ?
#
loop_
_entity_poly.entity_id
_entity_poly.type
_entity_poly.pdbx_seq_one_letter_code
_entity_poly.pdbx_strand_id
1 'polypeptide(L)'
;MTNKLQQYFPMIRTREEVLNEIESKSRLKNLFYEWTEENQNEFLDFCTGVKGIKIMYDFMIKGILNPENTLERVNELLTLLLGQRVRIVDVLPNDGTRLADESTLLITDMVVQLEDGSIANLEIQKIGYYFPGERSACYSADLLLRQYKRARGVKGKRFSYRDIKQVYTIVLFEKSPAEFQKFSNNYIHRFMQKSDTGVNINLLQEYLFIPLDIFKKNQQNENRSVKIENRLEAWLAFFCMDDPETIIEIIERYPDFKEMYEQAYDVCRNIEEVMQMFSKELLELDRNTVKLMIDDMQKQIEEKDEQLNQKDEQLNQKDEQLNQKDEQIRELDEQLRQLDEQIKQSEQEIQKMEETEKNNTDKL
;
A
#
# COMPACT_ATOMS: atom_id res chain seq x y z
N MET A 1 -12.98 34.28 11.96
CA MET A 1 -12.38 33.84 13.23
C MET A 1 -10.95 33.44 12.95
N THR A 2 -10.00 33.89 13.76
CA THR A 2 -8.59 33.50 13.65
C THR A 2 -8.48 32.00 13.87
N ASN A 3 -7.84 31.31 12.94
CA ASN A 3 -7.65 29.87 13.06
C ASN A 3 -6.64 29.54 14.17
N LYS A 4 -6.75 28.38 14.82
CA LYS A 4 -5.81 27.95 15.87
C LYS A 4 -4.37 27.97 15.39
N LEU A 5 -4.12 27.46 14.18
CA LEU A 5 -2.77 27.45 13.60
C LEU A 5 -2.23 28.86 13.32
N GLN A 6 -3.10 29.83 13.01
CA GLN A 6 -2.68 31.21 12.76
C GLN A 6 -2.09 31.90 14.01
N GLN A 7 -2.39 31.40 15.22
CA GLN A 7 -1.77 31.88 16.46
C GLN A 7 -0.30 31.46 16.57
N TYR A 8 0.05 30.29 16.04
CA TYR A 8 1.41 29.76 16.06
C TYR A 8 2.19 30.15 14.79
N PHE A 9 1.47 30.38 13.70
CA PHE A 9 1.99 30.68 12.36
C PHE A 9 1.28 31.94 11.79
N PRO A 10 1.72 33.15 12.17
CA PRO A 10 1.05 34.40 11.79
C PRO A 10 1.02 34.70 10.28
N MET A 11 1.88 34.04 9.50
CA MET A 11 1.94 34.16 8.05
C MET A 11 0.80 33.43 7.32
N ILE A 12 0.02 32.60 8.02
CA ILE A 12 -1.18 31.97 7.46
C ILE A 12 -2.21 33.06 7.12
N ARG A 13 -2.72 33.00 5.89
CA ARG A 13 -3.68 33.97 5.35
C ARG A 13 -5.11 33.53 5.56
N THR A 14 -6.03 34.48 5.52
CA THR A 14 -7.47 34.20 5.54
C THR A 14 -7.95 33.64 4.21
N ARG A 15 -9.08 32.92 4.24
CA ARG A 15 -9.71 32.37 3.02
C ARG A 15 -10.06 33.45 2.01
N GLU A 16 -10.50 34.61 2.48
CA GLU A 16 -10.82 35.76 1.63
C GLU A 16 -9.57 36.32 0.94
N GLU A 17 -8.44 36.47 1.63
CA GLU A 17 -7.19 36.94 1.04
C GLU A 17 -6.67 35.98 -0.04
N VAL A 18 -6.67 34.67 0.24
CA VAL A 18 -6.24 33.63 -0.70
C VAL A 18 -7.13 33.63 -1.94
N LEU A 19 -8.46 33.66 -1.76
CA LEU A 19 -9.41 33.70 -2.87
C LEU A 19 -9.29 34.99 -3.69
N ASN A 20 -9.15 36.14 -3.06
CA ASN A 20 -8.97 37.41 -3.76
C ASN A 20 -7.72 37.41 -4.64
N GLU A 21 -6.62 36.83 -4.17
CA GLU A 21 -5.40 36.70 -4.98
C GLU A 21 -5.63 35.76 -6.19
N ILE A 22 -6.29 34.61 -5.99
CA ILE A 22 -6.63 33.67 -7.07
C ILE A 22 -7.53 34.35 -8.11
N GLU A 23 -8.60 35.01 -7.67
CA GLU A 23 -9.57 35.71 -8.50
C GLU A 23 -8.96 36.90 -9.27
N SER A 24 -7.93 37.55 -8.69
CA SER A 24 -7.24 38.69 -9.32
C SER A 24 -6.40 38.28 -10.54
N LYS A 25 -6.01 37.01 -10.65
CA LYS A 25 -5.15 36.49 -11.73
C LYS A 25 -5.93 35.48 -12.57
N SER A 26 -6.27 35.83 -13.81
CA SER A 26 -7.07 34.98 -14.70
C SER A 26 -6.52 33.54 -14.85
N ARG A 27 -5.20 33.37 -14.87
CA ARG A 27 -4.56 32.05 -14.93
C ARG A 27 -4.82 31.21 -13.68
N LEU A 28 -4.69 31.79 -12.49
CA LEU A 28 -4.92 31.08 -11.23
C LEU A 28 -6.40 30.76 -11.06
N LYS A 29 -7.27 31.72 -11.38
CA LYS A 29 -8.71 31.52 -11.40
C LYS A 29 -9.10 30.30 -12.24
N ASN A 30 -8.65 30.24 -13.50
CA ASN A 30 -8.96 29.12 -14.38
C ASN A 30 -8.45 27.80 -13.80
N LEU A 31 -7.21 27.77 -13.33
CA LEU A 31 -6.62 26.56 -12.73
C LEU A 31 -7.39 26.09 -11.48
N PHE A 32 -7.81 27.02 -10.63
CA PHE A 32 -8.55 26.70 -9.40
C PHE A 32 -9.90 26.06 -9.72
N TYR A 33 -10.65 26.61 -10.67
CA TYR A 33 -11.97 26.10 -11.06
C TYR A 33 -11.91 24.86 -11.97
N GLU A 34 -10.74 24.52 -12.52
CA GLU A 34 -10.51 23.22 -13.17
C GLU A 34 -10.42 22.07 -12.16
N TRP A 35 -10.05 22.34 -10.91
CA TRP A 35 -10.02 21.34 -9.85
C TRP A 35 -11.42 20.94 -9.38
N THR A 36 -11.54 19.72 -8.84
CA THR A 36 -12.75 19.26 -8.16
C THR A 36 -13.02 20.11 -6.90
N GLU A 37 -14.27 20.17 -6.45
CA GLU A 37 -14.63 20.88 -5.22
C GLU A 37 -13.86 20.36 -3.99
N GLU A 38 -13.55 19.07 -3.94
CA GLU A 38 -12.73 18.47 -2.88
C GLU A 38 -11.32 19.05 -2.89
N ASN A 39 -10.66 19.08 -4.06
CA ASN A 39 -9.31 19.60 -4.21
C ASN A 39 -9.22 21.11 -3.98
N GLN A 40 -10.24 21.86 -4.40
CA GLN A 40 -10.37 23.29 -4.12
C GLN A 40 -10.44 23.55 -2.61
N ASN A 41 -11.30 22.81 -1.89
CA ASN A 41 -11.43 22.95 -0.45
C ASN A 41 -10.16 22.51 0.27
N GLU A 42 -9.55 21.41 -0.15
CA GLU A 42 -8.27 20.98 0.40
C GLU A 42 -7.18 22.06 0.25
N PHE A 43 -7.04 22.64 -0.94
CA PHE A 43 -6.08 23.72 -1.20
C PHE A 43 -6.28 24.91 -0.26
N LEU A 44 -7.53 25.36 -0.15
CA LEU A 44 -7.88 26.49 0.71
C LEU A 44 -7.68 26.14 2.19
N ASP A 45 -8.03 24.92 2.61
CA ASP A 45 -7.95 24.49 4.00
C ASP A 45 -6.52 24.53 4.51
N PHE A 46 -5.55 24.03 3.74
CA PHE A 46 -4.14 24.09 4.16
C PHE A 46 -3.51 25.48 4.01
N CYS A 47 -3.94 26.29 3.03
CA CYS A 47 -3.42 27.65 2.88
C CYS A 47 -3.93 28.60 3.99
N THR A 48 -5.06 28.26 4.60
CA THR A 48 -5.73 29.07 5.63
C THR A 48 -5.62 28.48 7.03
N GLY A 49 -4.90 27.36 7.17
CA GLY A 49 -4.65 26.69 8.43
C GLY A 49 -5.87 25.99 9.03
N VAL A 50 -6.98 25.81 8.27
CA VAL A 50 -8.15 24.99 8.69
C VAL A 50 -7.69 23.56 8.90
N LYS A 51 -6.76 23.13 8.05
CA LYS A 51 -5.94 21.96 8.25
C LYS A 51 -4.47 22.33 8.11
N GLY A 52 -3.60 21.47 8.60
CA GLY A 52 -2.20 21.43 8.24
C GLY A 52 -2.02 21.16 6.76
N ILE A 53 -0.89 21.61 6.22
CA ILE A 53 -0.45 21.15 4.91
C ILE A 53 0.00 19.69 4.98
N LYS A 54 -0.42 18.87 4.02
CA LYS A 54 0.04 17.50 3.89
C LYS A 54 1.52 17.51 3.51
N ILE A 55 2.36 17.10 4.45
CA ILE A 55 3.81 17.05 4.27
C ILE A 55 4.22 16.05 3.20
N MET A 56 3.45 14.99 3.02
CA MET A 56 3.74 13.93 2.04
C MET A 56 3.55 14.35 0.57
N TYR A 57 3.12 15.57 0.28
CA TYR A 57 3.21 16.12 -1.08
C TYR A 57 4.65 16.25 -1.53
N ASP A 58 4.92 15.95 -2.82
CA ASP A 58 6.29 15.90 -3.36
C ASP A 58 7.08 17.16 -3.07
N PHE A 59 6.46 18.30 -3.38
CA PHE A 59 7.06 19.61 -3.27
C PHE A 59 7.31 19.99 -1.81
N MET A 60 6.49 19.49 -0.89
CA MET A 60 6.61 19.75 0.53
C MET A 60 7.72 18.91 1.15
N ILE A 61 7.70 17.60 0.93
CA ILE A 61 8.69 16.71 1.50
C ILE A 61 10.08 17.01 0.95
N LYS A 62 10.21 17.33 -0.35
CA LYS A 62 11.47 17.77 -0.95
C LYS A 62 11.92 19.14 -0.46
N GLY A 63 10.99 20.04 -0.13
CA GLY A 63 11.33 21.31 0.48
C GLY A 63 11.89 21.16 1.89
N ILE A 64 11.31 20.25 2.67
CA ILE A 64 11.59 20.11 4.11
C ILE A 64 12.74 19.13 4.38
N LEU A 65 12.81 18.04 3.63
CA LEU A 65 13.78 16.96 3.72
C LEU A 65 14.65 16.92 2.45
N ASN A 66 15.43 17.98 2.24
CA ASN A 66 16.44 18.00 1.21
C ASN A 66 17.81 17.74 1.84
N PRO A 67 18.47 16.62 1.57
CA PRO A 67 19.82 16.35 2.06
C PRO A 67 20.87 17.43 1.80
N GLU A 68 20.72 18.20 0.74
CA GLU A 68 21.66 19.28 0.39
C GLU A 68 21.48 20.49 1.31
N ASN A 69 20.26 20.74 1.81
CA ASN A 69 19.90 21.95 2.56
C ASN A 69 19.59 21.68 4.05
N THR A 70 19.03 20.51 4.37
CA THR A 70 18.50 20.13 5.69
C THR A 70 19.05 18.78 6.15
N LEU A 71 20.36 18.59 6.01
CA LEU A 71 21.08 17.35 6.36
C LEU A 71 20.78 16.83 7.77
N GLU A 72 20.70 17.72 8.76
CA GLU A 72 20.42 17.39 10.16
C GLU A 72 19.07 16.68 10.32
N ARG A 73 18.03 17.18 9.64
CA ARG A 73 16.66 16.63 9.68
C ARG A 73 16.63 15.22 9.08
N VAL A 74 17.31 15.04 7.95
CA VAL A 74 17.39 13.74 7.28
C VAL A 74 18.20 12.75 8.12
N ASN A 75 19.34 13.15 8.68
CA ASN A 75 20.13 12.29 9.59
C ASN A 75 19.32 11.82 10.80
N GLU A 76 18.58 12.73 11.45
CA GLU A 76 17.75 12.38 12.60
C GLU A 76 16.68 11.36 12.23
N LEU A 77 15.91 11.65 11.17
CA LEU A 77 14.86 10.76 10.69
C LEU A 77 15.42 9.36 10.39
N LEU A 78 16.52 9.28 9.65
CA LEU A 78 17.15 8.00 9.30
C LEU A 78 17.66 7.26 10.53
N THR A 79 18.22 7.97 11.50
CA THR A 79 18.68 7.39 12.77
C THR A 79 17.52 6.75 13.53
N LEU A 80 16.39 7.46 13.61
CA LEU A 80 15.18 6.96 14.28
C LEU A 80 14.56 5.77 13.54
N LEU A 81 14.50 5.84 12.20
CA LEU A 81 13.93 4.79 11.36
C LEU A 81 14.76 3.51 11.35
N LEU A 82 16.09 3.62 11.32
CA LEU A 82 16.98 2.45 11.34
C LEU A 82 17.25 1.93 12.76
N GLY A 83 17.00 2.75 13.80
CA GLY A 83 17.27 2.38 15.20
C GLY A 83 18.76 2.34 15.55
N GLN A 84 19.60 3.00 14.76
CA GLN A 84 21.05 3.10 14.93
C GLN A 84 21.51 4.46 14.40
N ARG A 85 22.61 5.00 14.89
CA ARG A 85 23.09 6.31 14.41
C ARG A 85 23.46 6.26 12.93
N VAL A 86 23.00 7.28 12.19
CA VAL A 86 23.26 7.45 10.76
C VAL A 86 23.91 8.81 10.52
N ARG A 87 24.92 8.83 9.64
CA ARG A 87 25.52 10.05 9.12
C ARG A 87 25.61 9.99 7.61
N ILE A 88 24.97 10.93 6.92
CA ILE A 88 25.07 11.06 5.47
C ILE A 88 26.51 11.42 5.07
N VAL A 89 27.08 10.65 4.15
CA VAL A 89 28.43 10.82 3.62
C VAL A 89 28.40 11.51 2.26
N ASP A 90 27.44 11.13 1.41
CA ASP A 90 27.31 11.67 0.07
C ASP A 90 25.85 11.62 -0.40
N VAL A 91 25.46 12.60 -1.22
CA VAL A 91 24.13 12.66 -1.83
C VAL A 91 24.30 12.36 -3.30
N LEU A 92 23.58 11.35 -3.79
CA LEU A 92 23.83 10.84 -5.12
C LEU A 92 23.00 11.60 -6.15
N PRO A 93 23.60 12.01 -7.29
CA PRO A 93 22.84 12.66 -8.33
C PRO A 93 21.80 11.69 -8.90
N ASN A 94 20.60 12.21 -9.16
CA ASN A 94 19.55 11.47 -9.84
C ASN A 94 19.96 11.23 -11.31
N ASP A 95 20.59 10.09 -11.59
CA ASP A 95 20.85 9.66 -12.96
C ASP A 95 19.51 9.50 -13.70
N GLY A 96 19.30 10.32 -14.75
CA GLY A 96 18.03 10.47 -15.49
C GLY A 96 17.54 9.24 -16.26
N THR A 97 18.23 8.10 -16.16
CA THR A 97 17.78 6.80 -16.66
C THR A 97 17.24 5.97 -15.50
N ARG A 98 16.09 6.36 -14.93
CA ARG A 98 15.33 5.46 -14.06
C ARG A 98 14.64 4.41 -14.93
N LEU A 99 14.67 3.15 -14.49
CA LEU A 99 14.09 2.01 -15.22
C LEU A 99 12.56 2.11 -15.40
N ALA A 100 11.91 3.03 -14.69
CA ALA A 100 10.48 3.28 -14.79
C ALA A 100 10.23 4.76 -15.09
N ASP A 101 9.47 5.03 -16.16
CA ASP A 101 8.76 6.30 -16.43
C ASP A 101 7.69 6.62 -15.37
N GLU A 102 7.64 5.84 -14.28
CA GLU A 102 6.72 6.02 -13.18
C GLU A 102 7.24 7.15 -12.30
N SER A 103 6.43 8.20 -12.18
CA SER A 103 6.51 9.32 -11.23
C SER A 103 6.59 8.78 -9.80
N THR A 104 7.77 8.29 -9.45
CA THR A 104 8.11 7.82 -8.12
C THR A 104 8.54 9.06 -7.39
N LEU A 105 7.69 9.50 -6.46
CA LEU A 105 7.89 10.59 -5.50
C LEU A 105 9.09 10.23 -4.63
N LEU A 106 10.27 10.50 -5.18
CA LEU A 106 11.56 10.07 -4.64
C LEU A 106 12.02 11.10 -3.63
N ILE A 107 12.11 10.69 -2.37
CA ILE A 107 12.47 11.60 -1.29
C ILE A 107 13.99 11.75 -1.23
N THR A 108 14.81 10.74 -1.50
CA THR A 108 16.24 10.89 -1.89
C THR A 108 17.00 9.57 -2.05
N ASP A 109 18.02 9.56 -2.92
CA ASP A 109 19.06 8.51 -3.03
C ASP A 109 20.34 8.99 -2.31
N MET A 110 20.78 8.28 -1.27
CA MET A 110 21.83 8.78 -0.39
C MET A 110 22.83 7.71 0.00
N VAL A 111 24.09 8.08 0.18
CA VAL A 111 25.10 7.24 0.83
C VAL A 111 25.24 7.69 2.27
N VAL A 112 25.06 6.74 3.19
CA VAL A 112 25.14 6.98 4.63
C VAL A 112 26.16 6.07 5.29
N GLN A 113 26.72 6.54 6.40
CA GLN A 113 27.54 5.78 7.34
C GLN A 113 26.71 5.44 8.57
N LEU A 114 26.67 4.16 8.94
CA LEU A 114 26.02 3.66 10.15
C LEU A 114 26.97 3.73 11.35
N GLU A 115 26.43 3.52 12.54
CA GLU A 115 27.16 3.61 13.82
C GLU A 115 28.35 2.64 13.90
N ASP A 116 28.21 1.45 13.30
CA ASP A 116 29.28 0.45 13.20
C ASP A 116 30.37 0.82 12.17
N GLY A 117 30.26 1.99 11.55
CA GLY A 117 31.15 2.49 10.51
C GLY A 117 30.87 1.92 9.12
N SER A 118 29.90 1.01 8.99
CA SER A 118 29.49 0.48 7.69
C SER A 118 28.84 1.58 6.85
N ILE A 119 28.90 1.40 5.53
CA ILE A 119 28.29 2.31 4.58
C ILE A 119 27.04 1.62 4.04
N ALA A 120 25.97 2.37 3.79
CA ALA A 120 24.78 1.90 3.12
C ALA A 120 24.25 2.95 2.14
N ASN A 121 23.53 2.49 1.11
CA ASN A 121 22.71 3.39 0.30
C ASN A 121 21.29 3.35 0.84
N LEU A 122 20.63 4.49 0.84
CA LEU A 122 19.28 4.61 1.33
C LEU A 122 18.41 5.31 0.31
N GLU A 123 17.21 4.77 0.13
CA GLU A 123 16.15 5.38 -0.65
C GLU A 123 14.87 5.46 0.16
N ILE A 124 14.26 6.65 0.22
CA ILE A 124 12.94 6.85 0.81
C ILE A 124 11.94 7.05 -0.32
N GLN A 125 10.89 6.22 -0.33
CA GLN A 125 9.80 6.30 -1.29
C GLN A 125 8.47 6.53 -0.59
N LYS A 126 7.62 7.30 -1.26
CA LYS A 126 6.17 7.30 -1.06
C LYS A 126 5.57 6.34 -2.10
N ILE A 127 5.01 5.22 -1.65
CA ILE A 127 4.28 4.29 -2.54
C ILE A 127 2.82 4.27 -2.08
N GLY A 128 1.91 4.58 -3.01
CA GLY A 128 0.46 4.47 -2.82
C GLY A 128 -0.17 3.25 -3.51
N TYR A 129 0.62 2.30 -4.01
CA TYR A 129 0.22 1.35 -5.05
C TYR A 129 0.37 -0.14 -4.68
N TYR A 130 -0.36 -0.99 -5.41
CA TYR A 130 -0.21 -2.44 -5.44
C TYR A 130 1.23 -2.88 -5.79
N PHE A 131 1.61 -4.09 -5.38
CA PHE A 131 2.95 -4.69 -5.53
C PHE A 131 4.10 -3.93 -4.82
N PRO A 132 3.92 -3.54 -3.53
CA PRO A 132 4.96 -2.82 -2.79
C PRO A 132 6.26 -3.63 -2.71
N GLY A 133 6.18 -4.97 -2.63
CA GLY A 133 7.33 -5.85 -2.50
C GLY A 133 8.14 -5.93 -3.79
N GLU A 134 7.47 -6.23 -4.90
CA GLU A 134 8.07 -6.37 -6.22
C GLU A 134 8.70 -5.04 -6.68
N ARG A 135 7.99 -3.92 -6.48
CA ARG A 135 8.52 -2.59 -6.80
C ARG A 135 9.74 -2.25 -5.95
N SER A 136 9.64 -2.44 -4.63
CA SER A 136 10.78 -2.19 -3.74
C SER A 136 11.97 -3.05 -4.14
N ALA A 137 11.75 -4.31 -4.53
CA ALA A 137 12.81 -5.18 -5.04
C ALA A 137 13.46 -4.64 -6.31
N CYS A 138 12.68 -4.14 -7.27
CA CYS A 138 13.18 -3.48 -8.48
C CYS A 138 14.03 -2.24 -8.16
N TYR A 139 13.56 -1.37 -7.26
CA TYR A 139 14.28 -0.16 -6.87
C TYR A 139 15.58 -0.48 -6.12
N SER A 140 15.51 -1.38 -5.14
CA SER A 140 16.68 -1.85 -4.40
C SER A 140 17.72 -2.50 -5.34
N ALA A 141 17.28 -3.29 -6.32
CA ALA A 141 18.16 -3.88 -7.32
C ALA A 141 18.78 -2.82 -8.24
N ASP A 142 18.02 -1.80 -8.65
CA ASP A 142 18.53 -0.70 -9.45
C ASP A 142 19.59 0.10 -8.68
N LEU A 143 19.37 0.41 -7.41
CA LEU A 143 20.35 1.04 -6.53
C LEU A 143 21.65 0.23 -6.44
N LEU A 144 21.55 -1.09 -6.26
CA LEU A 144 22.70 -1.98 -6.28
C LEU A 144 23.45 -1.93 -7.62
N LEU A 145 22.72 -1.93 -8.74
CA LEU A 145 23.32 -1.85 -10.07
C LEU A 145 23.99 -0.49 -10.34
N ARG A 146 23.39 0.62 -9.92
CA ARG A 146 23.98 1.96 -9.99
C ARG A 146 25.25 2.03 -9.14
N GLN A 147 25.20 1.50 -7.93
CA GLN A 147 26.36 1.41 -7.05
C GLN A 147 27.48 0.58 -7.69
N TYR A 148 27.13 -0.57 -8.26
CA TYR A 148 28.08 -1.42 -8.98
C TYR A 148 28.75 -0.71 -10.15
N LYS A 149 27.96 -0.04 -11.01
CA LYS A 149 28.48 0.71 -12.16
C LYS A 149 29.45 1.80 -11.71
N ARG A 150 29.11 2.56 -10.66
CA ARG A 150 29.97 3.61 -10.11
C ARG A 150 31.25 3.05 -9.50
N ALA A 151 31.15 2.05 -8.62
CA ALA A 151 32.31 1.43 -7.99
C ALA A 151 33.26 0.81 -9.02
N ARG A 152 32.72 0.12 -10.03
CA ARG A 152 33.51 -0.47 -11.12
C ARG A 152 34.12 0.60 -12.03
N GLY A 153 33.41 1.69 -12.31
CA GLY A 153 33.92 2.82 -13.08
C GLY A 153 35.12 3.50 -12.41
N VAL A 154 35.04 3.72 -11.10
CA VAL A 154 36.11 4.36 -10.31
C VAL A 154 37.30 3.42 -10.09
N LYS A 155 37.05 2.15 -9.74
CA LYS A 155 38.11 1.20 -9.35
C LYS A 155 38.71 0.40 -10.51
N GLY A 156 38.03 0.33 -11.65
CA GLY A 156 38.49 -0.42 -12.82
C GLY A 156 38.87 -1.86 -12.48
N LYS A 157 40.12 -2.23 -12.77
CA LYS A 157 40.65 -3.59 -12.50
C LYS A 157 40.80 -3.94 -11.01
N ARG A 158 40.76 -2.95 -10.11
CA ARG A 158 40.86 -3.15 -8.65
C ARG A 158 39.50 -3.38 -7.98
N PHE A 159 38.42 -3.41 -8.75
CA PHE A 159 37.07 -3.62 -8.24
C PHE A 159 36.92 -5.00 -7.57
N SER A 160 36.21 -5.02 -6.43
CA SER A 160 35.76 -6.22 -5.75
C SER A 160 34.28 -6.10 -5.39
N TYR A 161 33.54 -7.22 -5.36
CA TYR A 161 32.16 -7.21 -4.85
C TYR A 161 32.05 -6.78 -3.38
N ARG A 162 33.15 -6.84 -2.60
CA ARG A 162 33.23 -6.27 -1.24
C ARG A 162 33.12 -4.73 -1.21
N ASP A 163 33.28 -4.11 -2.37
CA ASP A 163 33.10 -2.66 -2.54
C ASP A 163 31.62 -2.27 -2.59
N ILE A 164 30.72 -3.22 -2.87
CA ILE A 164 29.28 -3.00 -2.82
C ILE A 164 28.82 -3.04 -1.37
N LYS A 165 28.01 -2.05 -1.03
CA LYS A 165 27.49 -1.75 0.30
C LYS A 165 26.01 -2.09 0.38
N GLN A 166 25.55 -2.31 1.61
CA GLN A 166 24.15 -2.56 1.95
C GLN A 166 23.27 -1.47 1.33
N VAL A 167 22.06 -1.85 0.95
CA VAL A 167 21.02 -0.95 0.46
C VAL A 167 19.79 -1.10 1.35
N TYR A 168 19.30 0.04 1.83
CA TYR A 168 18.06 0.18 2.56
C TYR A 168 17.02 0.86 1.68
N THR A 169 15.88 0.22 1.48
CA THR A 169 14.72 0.83 0.83
C THR A 169 13.65 1.07 1.88
N ILE A 170 13.43 2.33 2.22
CA ILE A 170 12.41 2.78 3.17
C ILE A 170 11.18 3.22 2.38
N VAL A 171 10.02 2.68 2.71
CA VAL A 171 8.76 3.04 2.06
C VAL A 171 7.76 3.52 3.09
N LEU A 172 7.28 4.75 2.92
CA LEU A 172 6.17 5.33 3.65
C LEU A 172 4.90 5.16 2.83
N PHE A 173 3.90 4.47 3.37
CA PHE A 173 2.60 4.29 2.71
C PHE A 173 1.59 5.27 3.28
N GLU A 174 1.08 6.19 2.45
CA GLU A 174 -0.09 7.00 2.83
C GLU A 174 -1.36 6.16 2.96
N LYS A 175 -1.48 5.13 2.11
CA LYS A 175 -2.52 4.09 2.17
C LYS A 175 -1.84 2.74 2.00
N SER A 176 -1.82 1.94 3.05
CA SER A 176 -1.09 0.66 3.00
C SER A 176 -1.89 -0.47 2.37
N PRO A 177 -1.23 -1.37 1.61
CA PRO A 177 -1.82 -2.60 1.08
C PRO A 177 -2.50 -3.48 2.14
N ALA A 178 -3.41 -4.35 1.69
CA ALA A 178 -4.25 -5.19 2.55
C ALA A 178 -3.45 -6.12 3.47
N GLU A 179 -2.25 -6.53 3.05
CA GLU A 179 -1.33 -7.36 3.81
C GLU A 179 -0.93 -6.71 5.13
N PHE A 180 -0.73 -5.38 5.14
CA PHE A 180 -0.38 -4.64 6.35
C PHE A 180 -1.60 -4.45 7.27
N GLN A 181 -2.81 -4.34 6.72
CA GLN A 181 -4.03 -4.18 7.52
C GLN A 181 -4.27 -5.38 8.45
N LYS A 182 -3.76 -6.57 8.11
CA LYS A 182 -3.79 -7.77 8.98
C LYS A 182 -2.95 -7.60 10.25
N PHE A 183 -2.00 -6.67 10.25
CA PHE A 183 -1.11 -6.36 11.37
C PHE A 183 -1.36 -4.94 11.88
N SER A 184 -2.63 -4.57 12.09
CA SER A 184 -3.05 -3.21 12.42
C SER A 184 -2.36 -2.60 13.64
N ASN A 185 -1.81 -3.40 14.57
CA ASN A 185 -1.11 -2.88 15.74
C ASN A 185 0.35 -2.51 15.47
N ASN A 186 0.89 -2.89 14.31
CA ASN A 186 2.27 -2.66 13.92
C ASN A 186 2.31 -1.74 12.70
N TYR A 187 3.14 -0.69 12.78
CA TYR A 187 3.30 0.28 11.69
C TYR A 187 4.78 0.44 11.27
N ILE A 188 5.65 -0.46 11.73
CA ILE A 188 7.07 -0.52 11.36
C ILE A 188 7.38 -1.97 11.00
N HIS A 189 7.65 -2.24 9.73
CA HIS A 189 7.91 -3.59 9.24
C HIS A 189 9.29 -3.66 8.59
N ARG A 190 10.18 -4.48 9.15
CA ARG A 190 11.54 -4.71 8.62
C ARG A 190 11.58 -6.04 7.88
N PHE A 191 12.05 -6.03 6.64
CA PHE A 191 12.21 -7.23 5.81
C PHE A 191 13.69 -7.44 5.47
N MET A 192 14.15 -8.66 5.70
CA MET A 192 15.50 -9.14 5.37
C MET A 192 15.42 -10.58 4.88
N GLN A 193 16.29 -10.98 3.96
CA GLN A 193 16.32 -12.36 3.49
C GLN A 193 17.04 -13.26 4.50
N LYS A 194 16.52 -14.48 4.67
CA LYS A 194 17.11 -15.51 5.54
C LYS A 194 17.05 -16.84 4.80
N SER A 195 18.07 -17.68 4.99
CA SER A 195 18.02 -19.06 4.49
C SER A 195 17.10 -19.91 5.35
N ASP A 196 16.32 -20.75 4.70
CA ASP A 196 15.56 -21.87 5.27
C ASP A 196 16.45 -22.83 6.10
N THR A 197 17.70 -23.03 5.69
CA THR A 197 18.67 -23.88 6.40
C THR A 197 19.42 -23.16 7.53
N GLY A 198 19.24 -21.85 7.69
CA GLY A 198 19.98 -21.04 8.66
C GLY A 198 21.36 -20.56 8.20
N VAL A 199 21.74 -20.82 6.94
CA VAL A 199 22.94 -20.23 6.33
C VAL A 199 22.85 -18.70 6.37
N ASN A 200 23.84 -18.06 6.99
CA ASN A 200 23.91 -16.61 7.13
C ASN A 200 24.76 -15.99 6.02
N ILE A 201 24.09 -15.44 5.00
CA ILE A 201 24.71 -14.70 3.89
C ILE A 201 23.99 -13.36 3.78
N ASN A 202 24.76 -12.28 3.72
CA ASN A 202 24.21 -10.95 3.49
C ASN A 202 23.95 -10.73 1.99
N LEU A 203 22.67 -10.60 1.61
CA LEU A 203 22.22 -10.31 0.25
C LEU A 203 22.11 -8.81 -0.06
N LEU A 204 22.60 -7.96 0.85
CA LEU A 204 22.74 -6.51 0.71
C LEU A 204 21.44 -5.71 0.62
N GLN A 205 20.27 -6.33 0.67
CA GLN A 205 18.98 -5.65 0.51
C GLN A 205 18.14 -5.76 1.78
N GLU A 206 17.88 -4.64 2.42
CA GLU A 206 16.95 -4.53 3.54
C GLU A 206 15.84 -3.54 3.24
N TYR A 207 14.62 -3.86 3.68
CA TYR A 207 13.45 -3.02 3.44
C TYR A 207 12.81 -2.62 4.76
N LEU A 208 12.37 -1.36 4.82
CA LEU A 208 11.61 -0.82 5.94
C LEU A 208 10.31 -0.23 5.44
N PHE A 209 9.20 -0.86 5.76
CA PHE A 209 7.86 -0.50 5.31
C PHE A 209 7.05 0.09 6.47
N ILE A 210 6.48 1.28 6.25
CA ILE A 210 5.83 2.08 7.29
C ILE A 210 4.44 2.52 6.80
N PRO A 211 3.38 1.81 7.21
CA PRO A 211 1.99 2.19 6.91
C PRO A 211 1.51 3.35 7.78
N LEU A 212 1.50 4.57 7.22
CA LEU A 212 1.10 5.79 7.93
C LEU A 212 -0.41 5.83 8.22
N ASP A 213 -1.24 5.21 7.38
CA ASP A 213 -2.67 5.08 7.65
C ASP A 213 -2.96 4.19 8.87
N ILE A 214 -2.19 3.11 9.04
CA ILE A 214 -2.27 2.23 10.21
C ILE A 214 -1.77 2.98 11.45
N PHE A 215 -0.63 3.68 11.35
CA PHE A 215 -0.16 4.55 12.43
C PHE A 215 -1.23 5.56 12.85
N LYS A 216 -1.81 6.30 11.89
CA LYS A 216 -2.87 7.28 12.15
C LYS A 216 -4.09 6.66 12.85
N LYS A 217 -4.54 5.48 12.42
CA LYS A 217 -5.64 4.74 13.08
C LYS A 217 -5.29 4.36 14.51
N ASN A 218 -4.07 3.89 14.76
CA ASN A 218 -3.63 3.49 16.10
C ASN A 218 -3.59 4.65 17.07
N GLN A 219 -3.16 5.83 16.59
CA GLN A 219 -3.12 7.05 17.39
C GLN A 219 -4.49 7.66 17.68
N GLN A 220 -5.53 7.29 16.92
CA GLN A 220 -6.88 7.83 17.06
C GLN A 220 -7.81 6.94 17.89
N ASN A 221 -7.39 5.73 18.25
CA ASN A 221 -8.18 4.81 19.05
C ASN A 221 -8.15 5.16 20.55
N GLU A 222 -9.28 4.91 21.20
CA GLU A 222 -9.57 5.02 22.65
C GLU A 222 -10.06 6.37 23.21
N ASN A 223 -9.60 7.56 22.82
CA ASN A 223 -10.11 8.81 23.46
C ASN A 223 -10.08 10.12 22.63
N ARG A 224 -9.91 10.06 21.29
CA ARG A 224 -9.73 11.25 20.41
C ARG A 224 -8.56 12.18 20.80
N SER A 225 -7.76 11.82 21.79
CA SER A 225 -6.47 12.47 22.09
C SER A 225 -5.40 11.69 21.37
N VAL A 226 -4.68 12.35 20.48
CA VAL A 226 -3.52 11.79 19.80
C VAL A 226 -2.43 11.58 20.84
N LYS A 227 -1.80 10.41 20.86
CA LYS A 227 -0.83 10.06 21.90
C LYS A 227 0.54 9.81 21.28
N ILE A 228 1.23 10.89 20.95
CA ILE A 228 2.61 10.78 20.45
C ILE A 228 3.52 10.43 21.63
N GLU A 229 4.01 9.20 21.73
CA GLU A 229 4.77 8.73 22.90
C GLU A 229 6.25 9.07 22.80
N ASN A 230 6.80 9.05 21.58
CA ASN A 230 8.23 9.20 21.35
C ASN A 230 8.55 10.07 20.12
N ARG A 231 9.84 10.31 19.92
CA ARG A 231 10.35 11.20 18.88
C ARG A 231 10.10 10.67 17.45
N LEU A 232 10.19 9.35 17.24
CA LEU A 232 9.90 8.74 15.95
C LEU A 232 8.41 8.89 15.61
N GLU A 233 7.52 8.68 16.59
CA GLU A 233 6.08 8.90 16.38
C GLU A 233 5.75 10.35 16.06
N ALA A 234 6.50 11.32 16.60
CA ALA A 234 6.34 12.72 16.23
C ALA A 234 6.66 12.96 14.75
N TRP A 235 7.73 12.32 14.23
CA TRP A 235 8.06 12.32 12.81
C TRP A 235 6.97 11.65 11.95
N LEU A 236 6.43 10.50 12.38
CA LEU A 236 5.35 9.84 11.66
C LEU A 236 4.07 10.67 11.66
N ALA A 237 3.73 11.29 12.79
CA ALA A 237 2.60 12.20 12.91
C ALA A 237 2.77 13.44 12.03
N PHE A 238 3.98 14.02 11.98
CA PHE A 238 4.32 15.11 11.08
C PHE A 238 4.04 14.76 9.61
N PHE A 239 4.31 13.52 9.19
CA PHE A 239 4.03 13.09 7.81
C PHE A 239 2.54 12.95 7.50
N CYS A 240 1.72 12.41 8.41
CA CYS A 240 0.36 11.97 8.07
C CYS A 240 -0.80 12.65 8.79
N MET A 241 -0.53 13.49 9.80
CA MET A 241 -1.54 14.16 10.61
C MET A 241 -1.58 15.65 10.28
N ASP A 242 -2.75 16.08 9.83
CA ASP A 242 -3.05 17.41 9.32
C ASP A 242 -4.09 18.14 10.18
N ASP A 243 -4.49 17.57 11.32
CA ASP A 243 -5.40 18.26 12.23
C ASP A 243 -4.64 19.31 13.07
N PRO A 244 -5.20 20.53 13.21
CA PRO A 244 -4.57 21.61 13.95
C PRO A 244 -4.15 21.25 15.38
N GLU A 245 -4.96 20.47 16.09
CA GLU A 245 -4.72 20.07 17.47
C GLU A 245 -3.45 19.22 17.60
N THR A 246 -3.28 18.20 16.74
CA THR A 246 -2.08 17.36 16.73
C THR A 246 -0.84 18.17 16.35
N ILE A 247 -0.97 19.07 15.37
CA ILE A 247 0.15 19.93 14.97
C ILE A 247 0.62 20.78 16.14
N ILE A 248 -0.32 21.37 16.89
CA ILE A 248 -0.01 22.15 18.09
C ILE A 248 0.65 21.27 19.16
N GLU A 249 0.13 20.07 19.40
CA GLU A 249 0.73 19.14 20.36
C GLU A 249 2.18 18.76 19.97
N ILE A 250 2.43 18.49 18.68
CA ILE A 250 3.77 18.19 18.16
C ILE A 250 4.71 19.36 18.44
N ILE A 251 4.35 20.59 18.07
CA ILE A 251 5.26 21.74 18.19
C ILE A 251 5.44 22.20 19.65
N GLU A 252 4.46 21.97 20.53
CA GLU A 252 4.62 22.27 21.95
C GLU A 252 5.56 21.28 22.65
N ARG A 253 5.46 20.00 22.29
CA ARG A 253 6.30 18.95 22.86
C ARG A 253 7.69 18.88 22.21
N TYR A 254 7.75 19.18 20.92
CA TYR A 254 8.95 19.10 20.09
C TYR A 254 9.11 20.40 19.27
N PRO A 255 9.65 21.48 19.88
CA PRO A 255 9.64 22.82 19.31
C PRO A 255 10.34 23.00 17.97
N ASP A 256 11.26 22.12 17.62
CA ASP A 256 11.99 22.14 16.36
C ASP A 256 11.12 21.75 15.14
N PHE A 257 10.04 20.99 15.33
CA PHE A 257 9.03 20.79 14.29
C PHE A 257 8.33 22.09 13.90
N LYS A 258 8.32 23.10 14.78
CA LYS A 258 7.73 24.40 14.46
C LYS A 258 8.43 25.04 13.27
N GLU A 259 9.76 24.99 13.22
CA GLU A 259 10.55 25.52 12.10
C GLU A 259 10.20 24.81 10.78
N MET A 260 9.94 23.50 10.85
CA MET A 260 9.56 22.72 9.67
C MET A 260 8.17 23.09 9.17
N TYR A 261 7.20 23.28 10.06
CA TYR A 261 5.87 23.78 9.70
C TYR A 261 5.93 25.24 9.22
N GLU A 262 6.76 26.09 9.82
CA GLU A 262 6.98 27.47 9.35
C GLU A 262 7.48 27.49 7.91
N GLN A 263 8.49 26.68 7.60
CA GLN A 263 8.99 26.51 6.24
C GLN A 263 7.89 26.01 5.30
N ALA A 264 7.08 25.05 5.76
CA ALA A 264 5.97 24.51 4.98
C ALA A 264 4.94 25.61 4.61
N TYR A 265 4.56 26.44 5.57
CA TYR A 265 3.64 27.55 5.34
C TYR A 265 4.27 28.71 4.56
N ASP A 266 5.58 28.88 4.63
CA ASP A 266 6.30 29.85 3.81
C ASP A 266 6.21 29.51 2.32
N VAL A 267 6.29 28.24 1.96
CA VAL A 267 6.04 27.78 0.59
C VAL A 267 4.63 28.18 0.15
N CYS A 268 3.62 28.00 1.02
CA CYS A 268 2.23 28.39 0.76
C CYS A 268 2.00 29.90 0.57
N ARG A 269 2.99 30.77 0.83
CA ARG A 269 2.87 32.20 0.52
C ARG A 269 2.89 32.45 -0.99
N ASN A 270 3.64 31.67 -1.75
CA ASN A 270 3.66 31.77 -3.21
C ASN A 270 2.51 30.95 -3.81
N ILE A 271 1.28 31.50 -3.80
CA ILE A 271 0.08 30.80 -4.30
C ILE A 271 0.30 30.28 -5.72
N GLU A 272 0.89 31.10 -6.58
CA GLU A 272 1.05 30.76 -7.99
C GLU A 272 1.93 29.52 -8.19
N GLU A 273 3.01 29.41 -7.44
CA GLU A 273 3.90 28.25 -7.48
C GLU A 273 3.26 27.03 -6.82
N VAL A 274 2.64 27.20 -5.64
CA VAL A 274 1.98 26.10 -4.92
C VAL A 274 0.83 25.54 -5.72
N MET A 275 -0.01 26.38 -6.36
CA MET A 275 -1.09 25.88 -7.22
C MET A 275 -0.55 25.09 -8.41
N GLN A 276 0.58 25.51 -9.01
CA GLN A 276 1.20 24.75 -10.10
C GLN A 276 1.74 23.40 -9.61
N MET A 277 2.40 23.37 -8.46
CA MET A 277 2.92 22.14 -7.85
C MET A 277 1.77 21.22 -7.40
N PHE A 278 0.72 21.77 -6.82
CA PHE A 278 -0.47 21.04 -6.40
C PHE A 278 -1.19 20.42 -7.61
N SER A 279 -1.36 21.15 -8.72
CA SER A 279 -1.89 20.56 -9.96
C SER A 279 -1.04 19.41 -10.49
N LYS A 280 0.29 19.51 -10.39
CA LYS A 280 1.17 18.40 -10.76
C LYS A 280 0.98 17.19 -9.85
N GLU A 281 0.90 17.42 -8.54
CA GLU A 281 0.61 16.36 -7.56
C GLU A 281 -0.74 15.71 -7.86
N LEU A 282 -1.79 16.48 -8.16
CA LEU A 282 -3.11 15.95 -8.52
C LEU A 282 -3.06 15.09 -9.79
N LEU A 283 -2.36 15.54 -10.83
CA LEU A 283 -2.16 14.75 -12.06
C LEU A 283 -1.38 13.45 -11.77
N GLU A 284 -0.38 13.53 -10.91
CA GLU A 284 0.38 12.36 -10.45
C GLU A 284 -0.44 11.45 -9.55
N LEU A 285 -1.44 11.94 -8.81
CA LEU A 285 -2.38 11.10 -8.07
C LEU A 285 -3.40 10.47 -9.00
N ASP A 286 -3.90 11.20 -10.01
CA ASP A 286 -4.91 10.73 -10.95
C ASP A 286 -4.40 9.62 -11.86
N ARG A 287 -3.23 9.79 -12.50
CA ARG A 287 -2.59 8.74 -13.34
C ARG A 287 -2.46 7.40 -12.63
N ASN A 288 -2.34 7.51 -11.33
CA ASN A 288 -1.76 6.54 -10.44
C ASN A 288 -2.97 5.85 -9.77
N THR A 289 -4.02 6.61 -9.42
CA THR A 289 -5.38 6.13 -9.10
C THR A 289 -6.02 5.38 -10.27
N VAL A 290 -5.87 5.86 -11.50
CA VAL A 290 -6.35 5.15 -12.70
C VAL A 290 -5.63 3.80 -12.83
N LYS A 291 -4.30 3.76 -12.61
CA LYS A 291 -3.54 2.52 -12.60
C LYS A 291 -3.98 1.57 -11.48
N LEU A 292 -4.19 2.08 -10.25
CA LEU A 292 -4.75 1.32 -9.13
C LEU A 292 -6.09 0.70 -9.46
N MET A 293 -7.00 1.48 -10.02
CA MET A 293 -8.34 1.02 -10.35
C MET A 293 -8.30 -0.08 -11.41
N ILE A 294 -7.41 0.04 -12.39
CA ILE A 294 -7.21 -1.02 -13.40
C ILE A 294 -6.69 -2.30 -12.75
N ASP A 295 -5.67 -2.20 -11.89
CA ASP A 295 -5.06 -3.36 -11.23
C ASP A 295 -6.03 -4.00 -10.21
N ASP A 296 -6.79 -3.21 -9.44
CA ASP A 296 -7.81 -3.68 -8.51
C ASP A 296 -8.97 -4.37 -9.24
N MET A 297 -9.42 -3.78 -10.36
CA MET A 297 -10.42 -4.40 -11.22
C MET A 297 -9.91 -5.72 -11.80
N GLN A 298 -8.64 -5.81 -12.22
CA GLN A 298 -8.05 -7.05 -12.70
C GLN A 298 -8.03 -8.13 -11.62
N LYS A 299 -7.60 -7.78 -10.40
CA LYS A 299 -7.60 -8.72 -9.28
C LYS A 299 -9.01 -9.18 -8.91
N GLN A 300 -9.99 -8.27 -8.88
CA GLN A 300 -11.39 -8.63 -8.64
C GLN A 300 -11.95 -9.53 -9.74
N ILE A 301 -11.51 -9.37 -11.00
CA ILE A 301 -11.85 -10.26 -12.10
C ILE A 301 -11.23 -11.64 -11.87
N GLU A 302 -9.94 -11.72 -11.56
CA GLU A 302 -9.26 -12.99 -11.28
C GLU A 302 -9.88 -13.75 -10.11
N GLU A 303 -10.16 -13.08 -8.98
CA GLU A 303 -10.84 -13.68 -7.83
C GLU A 303 -12.25 -14.18 -8.17
N LYS A 304 -12.98 -13.46 -9.02
CA LYS A 304 -14.29 -13.92 -9.50
C LYS A 304 -14.18 -15.10 -10.46
N ASP A 305 -13.19 -15.11 -11.33
CA ASP A 305 -12.94 -16.23 -12.25
C ASP A 305 -12.56 -17.50 -11.48
N GLU A 306 -11.73 -17.40 -10.44
CA GLU A 306 -11.44 -18.53 -9.55
C GLU A 306 -12.70 -19.05 -8.84
N GLN A 307 -13.55 -18.14 -8.33
CA GLN A 307 -14.82 -18.54 -7.71
C GLN A 307 -15.79 -19.18 -8.70
N LEU A 308 -15.80 -18.72 -9.95
CA LEU A 308 -16.61 -19.33 -11.02
C LEU A 308 -16.09 -20.73 -11.34
N ASN A 309 -14.79 -20.91 -11.52
CA ASN A 309 -14.18 -22.22 -11.77
C ASN A 309 -14.50 -23.22 -10.64
N GLN A 310 -14.41 -22.80 -9.38
CA GLN A 310 -14.78 -23.64 -8.24
C GLN A 310 -16.27 -24.03 -8.24
N LYS A 311 -17.16 -23.11 -8.66
CA LYS A 311 -18.58 -23.42 -8.78
C LYS A 311 -18.87 -24.38 -9.93
N ASP A 312 -18.17 -24.24 -11.05
CA ASP A 312 -18.29 -25.14 -12.19
C ASP A 312 -17.80 -26.56 -11.83
N GLU A 313 -16.70 -26.68 -11.09
CA GLU A 313 -16.25 -27.98 -10.56
C GLU A 313 -17.29 -28.61 -9.63
N GLN A 314 -17.91 -27.82 -8.74
CA GLN A 314 -18.98 -28.32 -7.86
C GLN A 314 -20.24 -28.72 -8.63
N LEU A 315 -20.59 -28.01 -9.71
CA LEU A 315 -21.70 -28.37 -10.59
C LEU A 315 -21.42 -29.68 -11.31
N ASN A 316 -20.24 -29.84 -11.90
CA ASN A 316 -19.83 -31.07 -12.56
C ASN A 316 -19.88 -32.28 -11.60
N GLN A 317 -19.40 -32.12 -10.36
CA GLN A 317 -19.50 -33.17 -9.34
C GLN A 317 -20.96 -33.52 -8.99
N LYS A 318 -21.86 -32.54 -8.95
CA LYS A 318 -23.29 -32.79 -8.70
C LYS A 318 -23.95 -33.49 -9.89
N ASP A 319 -23.58 -33.13 -11.12
CA ASP A 319 -24.09 -33.79 -12.32
C ASP A 319 -23.61 -35.25 -12.41
N GLU A 320 -22.36 -35.53 -12.04
CA GLU A 320 -21.88 -36.92 -11.91
C GLU A 320 -22.66 -37.70 -10.86
N GLN A 321 -22.94 -37.11 -9.69
CA GLN A 321 -23.75 -37.75 -8.65
C GLN A 321 -25.20 -37.98 -9.10
N LEU A 322 -25.78 -37.06 -9.87
CA LEU A 322 -27.12 -37.23 -10.44
C LEU A 322 -27.13 -38.37 -11.45
N ASN A 323 -26.16 -38.43 -12.35
CA ASN A 323 -26.05 -39.53 -13.32
C ASN A 323 -25.90 -40.89 -12.63
N GLN A 324 -25.08 -40.99 -11.58
CA GLN A 324 -24.96 -42.22 -10.79
C GLN A 324 -26.27 -42.63 -10.11
N LYS A 325 -27.02 -41.65 -9.58
CA LYS A 325 -28.34 -41.93 -8.98
C LYS A 325 -29.34 -42.37 -10.04
N ASP A 326 -29.33 -41.77 -11.23
CA ASP A 326 -30.19 -42.17 -12.33
C ASP A 326 -29.88 -43.59 -12.82
N GLU A 327 -28.61 -43.99 -12.85
CA GLU A 327 -28.20 -45.38 -13.11
C GLU A 327 -28.72 -46.34 -12.04
N GLN A 328 -28.55 -46.01 -10.76
CA GLN A 328 -29.07 -46.82 -9.64
C GLN A 328 -30.60 -46.96 -9.68
N ILE A 329 -31.32 -45.90 -10.05
CA ILE A 329 -32.77 -45.95 -10.21
C ILE A 329 -33.15 -46.89 -11.35
N ARG A 330 -32.43 -46.85 -12.49
CA ARG A 330 -32.67 -47.77 -13.61
C ARG A 330 -32.42 -49.23 -13.22
N GLU A 331 -31.34 -49.50 -12.49
CA GLU A 331 -31.05 -50.85 -12.00
C GLU A 331 -32.13 -51.36 -11.04
N LEU A 332 -32.59 -50.52 -10.12
CA LEU A 332 -33.69 -50.85 -9.20
C LEU A 332 -35.01 -51.10 -9.96
N ASP A 333 -35.34 -50.27 -10.94
CA ASP A 333 -36.52 -50.44 -11.79
C ASP A 333 -36.47 -51.77 -12.56
N GLU A 334 -35.29 -52.17 -13.04
CA GLU A 334 -35.11 -53.44 -13.74
C GLU A 334 -35.24 -54.65 -12.78
N GLN A 335 -34.69 -54.55 -11.57
CA GLN A 335 -34.88 -55.56 -10.53
C GLN A 335 -36.36 -55.71 -10.13
N LEU A 336 -37.09 -54.60 -9.99
CA LEU A 336 -38.52 -54.62 -9.68
C LEU A 336 -39.32 -55.33 -10.77
N ARG A 337 -39.01 -55.07 -12.06
CA ARG A 337 -39.66 -55.76 -13.19
C ARG A 337 -39.41 -57.27 -13.17
N GLN A 338 -38.17 -57.68 -12.89
CA GLN A 338 -37.84 -59.12 -12.77
C GLN A 338 -38.59 -59.78 -11.61
N LEU A 339 -38.70 -59.10 -10.48
CA LEU A 339 -39.46 -59.59 -9.33
C LEU A 339 -40.95 -59.75 -9.65
N ASP A 340 -41.54 -58.74 -10.32
CA ASP A 340 -42.93 -58.79 -10.78
C ASP A 340 -43.20 -59.95 -11.75
N GLU A 341 -42.25 -60.25 -12.65
CA GLU A 341 -42.36 -61.41 -13.54
C GLU A 341 -42.30 -62.74 -12.78
N GLN A 342 -41.40 -62.87 -11.79
CA GLN A 342 -41.32 -64.05 -10.94
C GLN A 342 -42.61 -64.27 -10.14
N ILE A 343 -43.17 -63.19 -9.56
CA ILE A 343 -44.44 -63.26 -8.83
C ILE A 343 -45.55 -63.77 -9.75
N LYS A 344 -45.69 -63.23 -10.97
CA LYS A 344 -46.67 -63.70 -11.95
C LYS A 344 -46.48 -65.17 -12.32
N GLN A 345 -45.25 -65.64 -12.45
CA GLN A 345 -44.97 -67.05 -12.74
C GLN A 345 -45.40 -67.94 -11.57
N SER A 346 -45.03 -67.58 -10.33
CA SER A 346 -45.44 -68.32 -9.14
C SER A 346 -46.96 -68.32 -8.95
N GLU A 347 -47.66 -67.21 -9.23
CA GLU A 347 -49.12 -67.15 -9.20
C GLU A 347 -49.76 -68.11 -10.22
N GLN A 348 -49.21 -68.19 -11.43
CA GLN A 348 -49.67 -69.15 -12.45
C GLN A 348 -49.41 -70.61 -12.06
N GLU A 349 -48.28 -70.90 -11.40
CA GLU A 349 -47.99 -72.23 -10.88
C GLU A 349 -48.94 -72.64 -9.76
N ILE A 350 -49.24 -71.71 -8.84
CA ILE A 350 -50.24 -71.92 -7.77
C ILE A 350 -51.60 -72.21 -8.38
N GLN A 351 -52.07 -71.40 -9.35
CA GLN A 351 -53.35 -71.65 -10.02
C GLN A 351 -53.41 -73.02 -10.70
N LYS A 352 -52.33 -73.45 -11.36
CA LYS A 352 -52.26 -74.80 -11.97
C LYS A 352 -52.31 -75.91 -10.93
N MET A 353 -51.66 -75.74 -9.79
CA MET A 353 -51.72 -76.68 -8.67
C MET A 353 -53.14 -76.76 -8.08
N GLU A 354 -53.79 -75.62 -7.86
CA GLU A 354 -55.17 -75.56 -7.40
C GLU A 354 -56.14 -76.23 -8.39
N GLU A 355 -55.98 -76.03 -9.70
CA GLU A 355 -56.77 -76.71 -10.73
C GLU A 355 -56.53 -78.24 -10.78
N THR A 356 -55.29 -78.69 -10.53
CA THR A 356 -54.99 -80.13 -10.47
C THR A 356 -55.52 -80.81 -9.21
N GLU A 357 -55.47 -80.13 -8.07
CA GLU A 357 -56.12 -80.60 -6.85
C GLU A 357 -57.64 -80.70 -7.04
N LYS A 358 -58.27 -79.67 -7.62
CA LYS A 358 -59.72 -79.65 -7.87
C LYS A 358 -60.17 -80.78 -8.80
N ASN A 359 -59.43 -81.02 -9.90
CA ASN A 359 -59.68 -82.11 -10.83
C ASN A 359 -59.44 -83.52 -10.25
N ASN A 360 -58.61 -83.64 -9.20
CA ASN A 360 -58.40 -84.90 -8.49
C ASN A 360 -59.50 -85.17 -7.45
N THR A 361 -60.09 -84.13 -6.84
CA THR A 361 -61.26 -84.28 -5.96
C THR A 361 -62.56 -84.63 -6.70
N ASP A 362 -62.73 -84.21 -7.96
CA ASP A 362 -63.93 -84.51 -8.77
C ASP A 362 -63.91 -85.92 -9.43
N LYS A 363 -62.82 -86.69 -9.25
CA LYS A 363 -62.65 -88.06 -9.79
C LYS A 363 -62.73 -89.18 -8.72
N LEU A 364 -63.04 -88.83 -7.48
CA LEU A 364 -63.39 -89.76 -6.40
C LEU A 364 -64.89 -89.69 -6.14
#